data_AF-A0A924GA01-F1
#
_entry.id   AF-A0A924GA01-F1
#
_cell.length_a   1.000
_cell.length_b   1.000
_cell.length_c   1.000
_cell.angle_alpha   90.00
_cell.angle_beta   90.00
_cell.angle_gamma   90.00
#
_symmetry.space_group_name_H-M   'P 1'
#
loop_
_entity.id
_entity.type
_entity.pdbx_description
1 polymer ?
#
loop_
_entity_poly.entity_id
_entity_poly.type
_entity_poly.pdbx_seq_one_letter_code
_entity_poly.pdbx_strand_id
1 'polypeptide(L)' 'MVTGELKQQVDKVWNAFWTGGIANPLEVIEQITYLLFIKRLD' A
#
# COMPACT_ATOMS: atom_id res chain seq x y z
N MET A 1 8.22 6.73 15.83
CA MET A 1 9.16 6.47 14.70
C MET A 1 8.64 5.28 13.91
N VAL A 2 8.73 5.31 12.58
CA VAL A 2 8.44 4.12 11.75
C VAL A 2 9.54 3.09 12.00
N THR A 3 9.18 1.89 12.44
CA THR A 3 10.15 0.80 12.66
C THR A 3 10.61 0.21 11.32
N GLY A 4 11.77 -0.44 11.31
CA GLY A 4 12.26 -1.11 10.10
C GLY A 4 11.30 -2.20 9.59
N GLU A 5 10.60 -2.88 10.50
CA GLU A 5 9.60 -3.88 10.15
C GLU A 5 8.37 -3.25 9.48
N LEU A 6 7.83 -2.16 10.05
CA LEU A 6 6.68 -1.47 9.48
C LEU A 6 7.01 -0.92 8.09
N LYS A 7 8.21 -0.37 7.91
CA LYS A 7 8.67 0.08 6.58
C LYS A 7 8.71 -1.08 5.58
N GLN A 8 9.27 -2.22 5.96
CA GLN A 8 9.31 -3.40 5.08
C GLN A 8 7.92 -3.90 4.69
N GLN A 9 6.93 -3.82 5.59
CA GLN A 9 5.55 -4.19 5.27
C GLN A 9 4.94 -3.22 4.25
N VAL A 10 5.15 -1.91 4.42
CA VAL A 10 4.70 -0.89 3.45
C VAL A 10 5.37 -1.09 2.09
N ASP A 11 6.68 -1.35 2.06
CA ASP A 11 7.43 -1.58 0.83
C ASP A 11 6.91 -2.83 0.07
N LYS A 12 6.51 -3.89 0.79
CA LYS A 12 5.91 -5.09 0.17
C LYS A 12 4.58 -4.77 -0.50
N VAL A 13 3.70 -4.01 0.16
CA VAL A 13 2.42 -3.59 -0.42
C VAL A 13 2.66 -2.72 -1.65
N TRP A 14 3.58 -1.76 -1.57
CA TRP A 14 3.97 -0.92 -2.69
C TRP A 14 4.46 -1.74 -3.90
N ASN A 15 5.36 -2.69 -3.66
CA ASN A 15 5.89 -3.57 -4.71
C ASN A 15 4.81 -4.44 -5.35
N ALA A 16 3.81 -4.89 -4.59
CA ALA A 16 2.70 -5.67 -5.14
C ALA A 16 1.93 -4.87 -6.21
N PHE A 17 1.64 -3.59 -5.95
CA PHE A 17 0.99 -2.71 -6.92
C PHE A 17 1.88 -2.45 -8.14
N TRP A 18 3.17 -2.21 -7.92
CA TRP A 18 4.13 -2.00 -9.00
C TRP A 18 4.23 -3.22 -9.93
N THR A 19 4.37 -4.43 -9.37
CA THR A 19 4.39 -5.68 -10.16
C THR A 19 3.05 -6.01 -10.81
N GLY A 20 1.94 -5.48 -10.28
CA GLY A 20 0.60 -5.59 -10.84
C GLY A 20 0.30 -4.63 -11.99
N GLY A 21 1.27 -3.79 -12.39
CA GLY A 21 1.12 -2.85 -13.50
C GLY A 21 0.60 -1.46 -13.11
N ILE A 22 0.42 -1.19 -11.82
CA ILE A 22 0.05 0.15 -11.32
C ILE A 22 1.33 0.86 -10.91
N ALA A 23 1.89 1.63 -11.85
CA ALA A 23 3.15 2.35 -11.66
C ALA A 23 2.96 3.81 -11.25
N ASN A 24 1.76 4.37 -11.40
CA ASN A 24 1.47 5.75 -11.00
C ASN A 24 1.38 5.85 -9.47
N PRO A 25 2.27 6.60 -8.79
CA PRO A 25 2.30 6.67 -7.33
C PRO A 25 0.99 7.18 -6.72
N LEU A 26 0.29 8.08 -7.39
CA LEU A 26 -1.00 8.60 -6.90
C LEU A 26 -2.07 7.50 -6.88
N GLU A 27 -2.14 6.70 -7.94
CA GLU A 27 -3.07 5.57 -8.04
C GLU A 27 -2.76 4.52 -6.98
N VAL A 28 -1.47 4.20 -6.75
CA VAL A 28 -1.06 3.26 -5.67
C VAL A 28 -1.55 3.74 -4.31
N ILE A 29 -1.37 5.02 -3.99
CA ILE A 29 -1.81 5.60 -2.71
C ILE A 29 -3.34 5.52 -2.59
N GLU A 30 -4.08 5.82 -3.66
CA GLU A 30 -5.54 5.73 -3.70
C GLU A 30 -6.02 4.30 -3.42
N GLN A 31 -5.44 3.30 -4.10
CA GLN A 31 -5.80 1.89 -3.89
C GLN A 31 -5.48 1.40 -2.48
N ILE A 32 -4.32 1.77 -1.93
CA ILE A 32 -3.99 1.45 -0.52
C ILE A 32 -5.02 2.06 0.42
N THR A 33 -5.42 3.31 0.17
CA THR A 33 -6.41 4.02 0.99
C THR A 33 -7.78 3.32 0.94
N TYR A 34 -8.22 2.86 -0.23
CA TYR A 34 -9.45 2.09 -0.37
C TYR A 34 -9.41 0.78 0.41
N LEU A 35 -8.31 0.02 0.32
CA LEU A 35 -8.16 -1.23 1.07
C LEU A 35 -8.20 -1.00 2.58
N LEU A 36 -7.52 0.04 3.07
CA LEU A 36 -7.54 0.39 4.49
C LEU A 36 -8.94 0.83 4.96
N PHE A 37 -9.67 1.56 4.12
CA PHE A 37 -11.04 1.95 4.42
C PHE A 37 -11.97 0.74 4.51
N ILE A 38 -11.93 -0.15 3.52
CA ILE A 38 -12.72 -1.39 3.52
C ILE A 38 -12.39 -2.24 4.74
N LYS A 39 -11.11 -2.40 5.08
CA LYS A 39 -10.69 -3.19 6.25
C LYS A 39 -11.18 -2.63 7.58
N ARG A 40 -11.48 -1.33 7.65
CA ARG A 40 -12.03 -0.67 8.84
C ARG A 40 -13.55 -0.73 8.92
N LEU A 41 -14.22 -1.07 7.82
CA LEU A 41 -15.66 -1.32 7.80
C LEU A 41 -16.03 -2.74 8.24
N ASP A 42 -15.05 -3.65 8.26
CA ASP A 42 -15.08 -4.96 8.92
C ASP A 42 -14.83 -4.79 10.44
#